data_AF-A0A1Y4SZQ4-F1
#
_entry.id   AF-A0A1Y4SZQ4-F1
#
_cell.length_a   1.000
_cell.length_b   1.000
_cell.length_c   1.000
_cell.angle_alpha   90.00
_cell.angle_beta   90.00
_cell.angle_gamma   90.00
#
_symmetry.space_group_name_H-M   'P 1'
#
loop_
_entity.id
_entity.type
_entity.pdbx_description
1 polymer ?
#
loop_
_entity_poly.entity_id
_entity_poly.type
_entity_poly.pdbx_seq_one_letter_code
_entity_poly.pdbx_strand_id
1 'polypeptide(L)'
;MKLRILRGHEIKEAIKRIDDQIVLDLLMDSYQKNLFFIGAFEDDMIGAIGISHFQEIAYLWVEKNDHQKEIASKLIRMSLTLTQDDLYVSFSTQWDDVYEDLGFQKQIDLKRWIYHHSVHKRFTSYGQVHDFIASQKQRVYALDNFKRFMKDMGNPQTLLKSIHIGGTNGKGSTTNYIRSVLQKAGYKVATFTSPVLVTRLEIMRINNQHIQEDEMMIYANRYMDLWLQYELSMFEIEVFIAIMFFIRHRVDFSIFEVGLGGELDATNIIYPMICANTNIGLDHIEYLGDTYEKIARTKAGIVKEGIPYVTGEKKQDCLDVFKEICQLHHSPLIQVQDIQNIQDHEEYLTYDYRQYHITLQTSAIYQCQNSALAIEILLYLKEYGYLAFDDKQLLDGLKEAVWAGRFEIVSHHPLMIIDGAHNLEGMEAFYQSACKYKNIKIIFSALKDKDTHAMMECLLKLTNDITVCEFDFYRAQTVEKLAEDFPVKIQKDWHQAIDEAFLHQGVVFITGSLYFLAQVRPYILQHQKNTRKS
;
A
#
# COMPACT_ATOMS: atom_id res chain seq x y z
N MET A 1 -25.19 5.39 -22.57
CA MET A 1 -25.04 5.92 -21.20
C MET A 1 -23.85 5.30 -20.46
N LYS A 2 -23.02 6.11 -19.80
CA LYS A 2 -21.91 5.72 -18.92
C LYS A 2 -22.23 6.14 -17.48
N LEU A 3 -21.96 5.28 -16.51
CA LEU A 3 -22.03 5.61 -15.08
C LEU A 3 -20.62 5.75 -14.51
N ARG A 4 -20.40 6.77 -13.69
CA ARG A 4 -19.13 6.91 -12.94
C ARG A 4 -19.28 7.83 -11.75
N ILE A 5 -18.39 7.65 -10.78
CA ILE A 5 -18.26 8.58 -9.66
C ILE A 5 -17.82 9.95 -10.21
N LEU A 6 -18.45 11.01 -9.71
CA LEU A 6 -18.18 12.39 -10.11
C LEU A 6 -16.90 12.91 -9.46
N ARG A 7 -16.11 13.66 -10.24
CA ARG A 7 -14.94 14.42 -9.78
C ARG A 7 -15.36 15.79 -9.25
N GLY A 8 -14.49 16.46 -8.50
CA GLY A 8 -14.82 17.72 -7.81
C GLY A 8 -15.43 18.84 -8.67
N HIS A 9 -15.03 18.99 -9.94
CA HIS A 9 -15.64 19.99 -10.83
C HIS A 9 -17.01 19.56 -11.37
N GLU A 10 -17.20 18.26 -11.60
CA GLU A 10 -18.44 17.65 -12.08
C GLU A 10 -19.49 17.65 -10.97
N ILE A 11 -19.05 17.49 -9.72
CA ILE A 11 -19.90 17.70 -8.55
C ILE A 11 -20.46 19.12 -8.61
N LYS A 12 -19.65 20.17 -8.78
CA LYS A 12 -20.17 21.55 -8.87
C LYS A 12 -21.20 21.73 -9.99
N GLU A 13 -21.02 21.05 -11.13
CA GLU A 13 -22.02 21.07 -12.20
C GLU A 13 -23.31 20.35 -11.80
N ALA A 14 -23.20 19.19 -11.15
CA ALA A 14 -24.36 18.46 -10.62
C ALA A 14 -25.11 19.30 -9.59
N ILE A 15 -24.38 19.98 -8.69
CA ILE A 15 -24.93 20.89 -7.69
C ILE A 15 -25.73 22.03 -8.33
N LYS A 16 -25.25 22.60 -9.44
CA LYS A 16 -25.97 23.69 -10.13
C LYS A 16 -27.33 23.26 -10.70
N ARG A 17 -27.55 21.95 -10.88
CA ARG A 17 -28.83 21.40 -11.36
C ARG A 17 -29.79 21.05 -10.22
N ILE A 18 -29.38 21.31 -8.97
CA ILE A 18 -30.16 21.07 -7.75
C ILE A 18 -30.98 22.32 -7.43
N ASP A 19 -32.30 22.21 -7.46
CA ASP A 19 -33.25 23.28 -7.11
C ASP A 19 -33.79 23.10 -5.67
N ASP A 20 -33.06 22.37 -4.83
CA ASP A 20 -33.41 22.02 -3.46
C ASP A 20 -32.37 22.56 -2.47
N GLN A 21 -32.78 23.57 -1.69
CA GLN A 21 -31.94 24.25 -0.71
C GLN A 21 -31.41 23.30 0.38
N ILE A 22 -32.15 22.24 0.73
CA ILE A 22 -31.73 21.26 1.74
C ILE A 22 -30.57 20.42 1.20
N VAL A 23 -30.63 20.06 -0.08
CA VAL A 23 -29.57 19.31 -0.75
C VAL A 23 -28.33 20.18 -0.93
N LEU A 24 -28.49 21.47 -1.25
CA LEU A 24 -27.42 22.48 -1.26
C LEU A 24 -26.77 22.63 0.13
N ASP A 25 -27.55 22.67 1.21
CA ASP A 25 -27.02 22.76 2.58
C ASP A 25 -26.27 21.48 2.98
N LEU A 26 -26.81 20.28 2.67
CA LEU A 26 -26.13 18.99 2.83
C LEU A 26 -24.83 18.91 2.03
N LEU A 27 -24.80 19.50 0.83
CA LEU A 27 -23.64 19.57 -0.03
C LEU A 27 -22.55 20.50 0.51
N MET A 28 -22.95 21.64 1.06
CA MET A 28 -22.06 22.61 1.69
C MET A 28 -21.47 22.04 3.00
N ASP A 29 -22.26 21.26 3.76
CA ASP A 29 -21.74 20.48 4.90
C ASP A 29 -20.87 19.29 4.43
N SER A 30 -21.17 18.66 3.30
CA SER A 30 -20.44 17.49 2.76
C SER A 30 -19.12 17.79 2.08
N TYR A 31 -18.77 19.07 1.88
CA TYR A 31 -17.36 19.45 1.68
C TYR A 31 -16.47 18.86 2.79
N GLN A 32 -17.08 18.47 3.93
CA GLN A 32 -16.55 17.54 4.90
C GLN A 32 -16.95 16.06 4.60
N LYS A 33 -16.25 15.42 3.65
CA LYS A 33 -15.97 13.97 3.54
C LYS A 33 -17.12 12.94 3.51
N ASN A 34 -18.39 13.34 3.58
CA ASN A 34 -19.48 12.40 3.88
C ASN A 34 -20.43 12.09 2.72
N LEU A 35 -20.25 12.70 1.54
CA LEU A 35 -21.12 12.53 0.38
C LEU A 35 -20.28 12.24 -0.87
N PHE A 36 -20.66 11.21 -1.63
CA PHE A 36 -20.13 10.99 -2.97
C PHE A 36 -21.26 10.96 -3.99
N PHE A 37 -20.93 11.27 -5.23
CA PHE A 37 -21.91 11.32 -6.32
C PHE A 37 -21.56 10.32 -7.41
N ILE A 38 -22.58 9.70 -7.97
CA ILE A 38 -22.48 8.93 -9.21
C ILE A 38 -23.28 9.70 -10.27
N GLY A 39 -22.66 9.97 -11.41
CA GLY A 39 -23.32 10.60 -12.56
C GLY A 39 -23.61 9.60 -13.67
N ALA A 40 -24.70 9.87 -14.39
CA ALA A 40 -25.06 9.23 -15.64
C ALA A 40 -24.80 10.18 -16.81
N PHE A 41 -24.08 9.70 -17.82
CA PHE A 41 -23.64 10.51 -18.95
C PHE A 41 -24.01 9.86 -20.29
N GLU A 42 -24.46 10.67 -21.24
CA GLU A 42 -24.39 10.35 -22.67
C GLU A 42 -23.31 11.23 -23.28
N ASP A 43 -23.69 12.36 -23.84
CA ASP A 43 -22.78 13.46 -24.19
C ASP A 43 -22.64 14.43 -23.02
N ASP A 44 -23.77 14.82 -22.42
CA ASP A 44 -23.86 15.58 -21.18
C ASP A 44 -24.28 14.70 -20.00
N MET A 45 -24.21 15.26 -18.78
CA MET A 45 -24.76 14.62 -17.60
C MET A 45 -26.30 14.64 -17.63
N ILE A 46 -26.92 13.47 -17.59
CA ILE A 46 -28.38 13.27 -17.69
C ILE A 46 -28.99 12.74 -16.39
N GLY A 47 -28.17 12.50 -15.37
CA GLY A 47 -28.63 12.12 -14.03
C GLY A 47 -27.48 12.08 -13.02
N ALA A 48 -27.83 12.20 -11.74
CA ALA A 48 -26.89 12.12 -10.64
C ALA A 48 -27.57 11.57 -9.37
N ILE A 49 -26.85 10.73 -8.63
CA ILE A 49 -27.26 10.23 -7.31
C ILE A 49 -26.18 10.59 -6.29
N GLY A 50 -26.59 11.19 -5.17
CA GLY A 50 -25.74 11.54 -4.04
C GLY A 50 -25.94 10.56 -2.89
N ILE A 51 -24.87 9.92 -2.44
CA ILE A 51 -24.89 8.90 -1.39
C ILE A 51 -24.09 9.39 -0.18
N SER A 52 -24.81 9.64 0.90
CA SER A 52 -24.29 10.09 2.18
C SER A 52 -23.89 8.88 3.02
N HIS A 53 -22.74 8.97 3.68
CA HIS A 53 -22.21 7.97 4.62
C HIS A 53 -22.10 6.54 4.08
N PHE A 54 -22.15 6.32 2.75
CA PHE A 54 -22.27 4.99 2.11
C PHE A 54 -23.54 4.21 2.52
N GLN A 55 -24.54 4.90 3.07
CA GLN A 55 -25.73 4.27 3.65
C GLN A 55 -27.03 5.01 3.35
N GLU A 56 -26.98 6.26 2.87
CA GLU A 56 -28.19 7.04 2.60
C GLU A 56 -28.17 7.66 1.20
N ILE A 57 -29.18 7.37 0.38
CA ILE A 57 -29.42 8.13 -0.85
C ILE A 57 -30.00 9.48 -0.43
N ALA A 58 -29.13 10.49 -0.39
CA ALA A 58 -29.48 11.85 -0.02
C ALA A 58 -30.10 12.64 -1.19
N TYR A 59 -29.79 12.22 -2.42
CA TYR A 59 -30.21 12.93 -3.62
C TYR A 59 -30.31 12.00 -4.82
N LEU A 60 -31.36 12.14 -5.63
CA LEU A 60 -31.48 11.49 -6.93
C LEU A 60 -32.16 12.42 -7.93
N TRP A 61 -31.43 12.80 -8.97
CA TRP A 61 -31.92 13.60 -10.09
C TRP A 61 -31.66 12.92 -11.41
N VAL A 62 -32.62 13.07 -12.31
CA VAL A 62 -32.58 12.57 -13.67
C VAL A 62 -33.26 13.60 -14.57
N GLU A 63 -32.68 13.83 -15.74
CA GLU A 63 -33.28 14.68 -16.75
C GLU A 63 -34.63 14.13 -17.21
N LYS A 64 -35.60 15.02 -17.42
CA LYS A 64 -36.96 14.62 -17.82
C LYS A 64 -36.96 14.13 -19.27
N ASN A 65 -37.03 12.82 -19.44
CA ASN A 65 -37.17 12.13 -20.72
C ASN A 65 -37.92 10.80 -20.54
N ASP A 66 -38.22 10.11 -21.64
CA ASP A 66 -38.93 8.82 -21.64
C ASP A 66 -38.16 7.70 -20.92
N HIS A 67 -36.85 7.87 -20.73
CA HIS A 67 -35.94 6.90 -20.09
C HIS A 67 -35.63 7.23 -18.63
N GLN A 68 -36.31 8.21 -18.00
CA GLN A 68 -35.95 8.69 -16.67
C GLN A 68 -35.95 7.59 -15.59
N LYS A 69 -36.91 6.65 -15.63
CA LYS A 69 -36.99 5.51 -14.71
C LYS A 69 -35.82 4.54 -14.91
N GLU A 70 -35.40 4.32 -16.16
CA GLU A 70 -34.28 3.46 -16.50
C GLU A 70 -32.96 4.05 -15.98
N ILE A 71 -32.74 5.35 -16.17
CA ILE A 71 -31.55 6.07 -15.68
C ILE A 71 -31.50 6.05 -14.15
N ALA A 72 -32.62 6.35 -13.48
CA ALA A 72 -32.73 6.26 -12.02
C ALA A 72 -32.40 4.85 -11.51
N SER A 73 -32.99 3.83 -12.13
CA SER A 73 -32.74 2.43 -11.76
C SER A 73 -31.26 2.06 -11.89
N LYS A 74 -30.60 2.49 -12.97
CA LYS A 74 -29.17 2.29 -13.19
C LYS A 74 -28.30 2.98 -12.14
N LEU A 75 -28.60 4.23 -11.79
CA LEU A 75 -27.90 4.97 -10.73
C LEU A 75 -28.04 4.30 -9.37
N ILE A 76 -29.25 3.86 -9.02
CA ILE A 76 -29.50 3.16 -7.75
C ILE A 76 -28.79 1.80 -7.75
N ARG A 77 -28.87 0.99 -8.82
CA ARG A 77 -28.14 -0.29 -8.90
C ARG A 77 -26.64 -0.11 -8.70
N MET A 78 -26.07 0.94 -9.28
CA MET A 78 -24.66 1.27 -9.11
C MET A 78 -24.33 1.58 -7.65
N SER A 79 -25.17 2.35 -6.97
CA SER A 79 -25.01 2.62 -5.54
C SER A 79 -25.04 1.34 -4.71
N LEU A 80 -25.97 0.43 -4.98
CA LEU A 80 -26.05 -0.87 -4.32
C LEU A 80 -24.80 -1.73 -4.55
N THR A 81 -24.17 -1.65 -5.72
CA THR A 81 -22.91 -2.38 -5.97
C THR A 81 -21.75 -1.84 -5.11
N LEU A 82 -21.73 -0.52 -4.87
CA LEU A 82 -20.69 0.15 -4.09
C LEU A 82 -20.89 0.04 -2.57
N THR A 83 -22.13 -0.07 -2.10
CA THR A 83 -22.45 -0.16 -0.68
C THR A 83 -22.41 -1.60 -0.15
N GLN A 84 -22.13 -1.71 1.15
CA GLN A 84 -21.99 -2.98 1.87
C GLN A 84 -23.11 -3.18 2.88
N ASP A 85 -23.43 -2.10 3.60
CA ASP A 85 -24.53 -2.06 4.54
C ASP A 85 -25.83 -1.68 3.82
N ASP A 86 -26.95 -1.84 4.51
CA ASP A 86 -28.26 -1.44 4.04
C ASP A 86 -28.29 0.01 3.54
N LEU A 87 -29.07 0.23 2.49
CA LEU A 87 -29.22 1.54 1.87
C LEU A 87 -30.57 2.15 2.23
N TYR A 88 -30.55 3.35 2.78
CA TYR A 88 -31.73 4.09 3.24
C TYR A 88 -32.07 5.21 2.26
N VAL A 89 -33.37 5.46 2.07
CA VAL A 89 -33.87 6.63 1.33
C VAL A 89 -34.98 7.26 2.15
N SER A 90 -34.87 8.57 2.42
CA SER A 90 -35.99 9.33 2.98
C SER A 90 -37.18 9.30 2.02
N PHE A 91 -38.41 9.29 2.53
CA PHE A 91 -39.60 9.26 1.66
C PHE A 91 -39.63 10.42 0.65
N SER A 92 -39.70 10.05 -0.62
CA SER A 92 -39.94 10.95 -1.75
C SER A 92 -40.92 10.25 -2.69
N THR A 93 -41.99 10.91 -3.13
CA THR A 93 -42.98 10.27 -4.02
C THR A 93 -42.50 10.13 -5.47
N GLN A 94 -41.35 10.72 -5.83
CA GLN A 94 -40.89 10.81 -7.22
C GLN A 94 -40.42 9.46 -7.79
N TRP A 95 -39.84 8.58 -6.95
CA TRP A 95 -39.17 7.35 -7.39
C TRP A 95 -39.67 6.09 -6.68
N ASP A 96 -40.84 6.14 -6.02
CA ASP A 96 -41.42 5.04 -5.25
C ASP A 96 -41.48 3.72 -6.05
N ASP A 97 -42.03 3.74 -7.28
CA ASP A 97 -42.09 2.56 -8.15
C ASP A 97 -40.69 1.95 -8.42
N VAL A 98 -39.69 2.82 -8.62
CA VAL A 98 -38.31 2.38 -8.95
C VAL A 98 -37.67 1.73 -7.72
N TYR A 99 -37.89 2.27 -6.52
CA TYR A 99 -37.40 1.67 -5.29
C TYR A 99 -38.06 0.30 -5.04
N GLU A 100 -39.36 0.19 -5.25
CA GLU A 100 -40.09 -1.08 -5.11
C GLU A 100 -39.60 -2.13 -6.12
N ASP A 101 -39.46 -1.77 -7.40
CA ASP A 101 -38.92 -2.63 -8.46
C ASP A 101 -37.48 -3.12 -8.16
N LEU A 102 -36.71 -2.33 -7.42
CA LEU A 102 -35.35 -2.66 -7.00
C LEU A 102 -35.31 -3.43 -5.67
N GLY A 103 -36.45 -3.72 -5.04
CA GLY A 103 -36.55 -4.51 -3.83
C GLY A 103 -36.33 -3.72 -2.53
N PHE A 104 -36.42 -2.39 -2.56
CA PHE A 104 -36.49 -1.61 -1.33
C PHE A 104 -37.82 -1.88 -0.62
N GLN A 105 -37.77 -1.95 0.70
CA GLN A 105 -38.93 -2.13 1.55
C GLN A 105 -39.34 -0.79 2.17
N LYS A 106 -40.62 -0.45 2.06
CA LYS A 106 -41.17 0.78 2.63
C LYS A 106 -41.42 0.60 4.13
N GLN A 107 -40.72 1.37 4.97
CA GLN A 107 -40.96 1.41 6.41
C GLN A 107 -41.72 2.67 6.78
N ILE A 108 -43.05 2.53 6.88
CA ILE A 108 -44.00 3.63 7.08
C ILE A 108 -43.71 4.38 8.38
N ASP A 109 -43.46 3.68 9.49
CA ASP A 109 -43.24 4.27 10.81
C ASP A 109 -41.98 5.13 10.87
N LEU A 110 -40.96 4.75 10.10
CA LEU A 110 -39.66 5.43 10.05
C LEU A 110 -39.55 6.40 8.87
N LYS A 111 -40.63 6.55 8.08
CA LYS A 111 -40.70 7.40 6.89
C LYS A 111 -39.54 7.23 5.91
N ARG A 112 -39.10 5.98 5.69
CA ARG A 112 -37.96 5.64 4.82
C ARG A 112 -38.16 4.36 4.02
N TRP A 113 -37.53 4.31 2.86
CA TRP A 113 -37.26 3.09 2.11
C TRP A 113 -35.96 2.46 2.60
N ILE A 114 -35.91 1.13 2.68
CA ILE A 114 -34.72 0.39 3.11
C ILE A 114 -34.44 -0.74 2.13
N TYR A 115 -33.24 -0.76 1.54
CA TYR A 115 -32.74 -1.93 0.82
C TYR A 115 -31.85 -2.75 1.75
N HIS A 116 -32.27 -3.98 2.03
CA HIS A 116 -31.48 -4.92 2.82
C HIS A 116 -30.53 -5.69 1.92
N HIS A 117 -29.21 -5.59 2.17
CA HIS A 117 -28.25 -6.38 1.41
C HIS A 117 -28.35 -7.86 1.79
N SER A 118 -28.88 -8.68 0.86
CA SER A 118 -28.79 -10.14 0.98
C SER A 118 -27.36 -10.59 0.71
N VAL A 119 -26.56 -10.73 1.77
CA VAL A 119 -25.21 -11.30 1.69
C VAL A 119 -25.28 -12.78 2.05
N HIS A 120 -25.03 -13.65 1.07
CA HIS A 120 -24.85 -15.07 1.32
C HIS A 120 -23.55 -15.26 2.12
N LYS A 121 -23.66 -15.62 3.40
CA LYS A 121 -22.51 -15.93 4.28
C LYS A 121 -21.88 -17.27 3.89
N ARG A 122 -21.10 -17.28 2.81
CA ARG A 122 -20.35 -18.44 2.31
C ARG A 122 -19.12 -18.75 3.16
N PHE A 123 -18.46 -17.72 3.64
CA PHE A 123 -17.31 -17.82 4.53
C PHE A 123 -17.75 -17.57 5.97
N THR A 124 -17.41 -18.50 6.86
CA THR A 124 -17.67 -18.43 8.31
C THR A 124 -16.42 -18.19 9.13
N SER A 125 -15.24 -18.18 8.50
CA SER A 125 -13.95 -17.87 9.13
C SER A 125 -12.99 -17.19 8.15
N TYR A 126 -12.04 -16.42 8.69
CA TYR A 126 -10.99 -15.81 7.88
C TYR A 126 -10.07 -16.84 7.20
N GLY A 127 -9.82 -18.00 7.81
CA GLY A 127 -9.04 -19.07 7.17
C GLY A 127 -9.61 -19.50 5.82
N GLN A 128 -10.93 -19.65 5.71
CA GLN A 128 -11.58 -19.96 4.43
C GLN A 128 -11.45 -18.82 3.40
N VAL A 129 -11.51 -17.57 3.85
CA VAL A 129 -11.32 -16.39 2.99
C VAL A 129 -9.88 -16.36 2.46
N HIS A 130 -8.91 -16.56 3.35
CA HIS A 130 -7.50 -16.62 3.01
C HIS A 130 -7.24 -17.70 1.97
N ASP A 131 -7.70 -18.92 2.20
CA ASP A 131 -7.50 -20.05 1.29
C ASP A 131 -8.17 -19.82 -0.07
N PHE A 132 -9.38 -19.24 -0.07
CA PHE A 132 -10.07 -18.87 -1.30
C PHE A 132 -9.26 -17.83 -2.10
N ILE A 133 -8.81 -16.74 -1.47
CA ILE A 133 -8.04 -15.68 -2.14
C ILE A 133 -6.69 -16.22 -2.63
N ALA A 134 -6.00 -17.02 -1.82
CA ALA A 134 -4.73 -17.65 -2.17
C ALA A 134 -4.86 -18.68 -3.31
N SER A 135 -6.02 -19.30 -3.48
CA SER A 135 -6.29 -20.24 -4.58
C SER A 135 -6.51 -19.57 -5.95
N GLN A 136 -6.69 -18.24 -5.99
CA GLN A 136 -6.92 -17.53 -7.24
C GLN A 136 -5.66 -17.50 -8.12
N LYS A 137 -5.86 -17.54 -9.44
CA LYS A 137 -4.76 -17.56 -10.41
C LYS A 137 -3.88 -16.32 -10.27
N GLN A 138 -2.56 -16.50 -10.33
CA GLN A 138 -1.64 -15.38 -10.46
C GLN A 138 -1.64 -14.88 -11.92
N ARG A 139 -1.97 -13.61 -12.12
CA ARG A 139 -1.99 -12.96 -13.45
C ARG A 139 -1.02 -11.78 -13.48
N VAL A 140 0.28 -12.07 -13.57
CA VAL A 140 1.33 -11.05 -13.49
C VAL A 140 1.37 -10.13 -14.73
N TYR A 141 0.78 -10.53 -15.85
CA TYR A 141 0.97 -9.87 -17.16
C TYR A 141 -0.28 -9.21 -17.76
N ALA A 142 -1.38 -9.10 -17.02
CA ALA A 142 -2.60 -8.50 -17.57
C ALA A 142 -3.38 -7.77 -16.49
N LEU A 143 -3.80 -6.54 -16.79
CA LEU A 143 -4.60 -5.69 -15.91
C LEU A 143 -6.02 -5.45 -16.46
N ASP A 144 -6.36 -6.04 -17.61
CA ASP A 144 -7.59 -5.73 -18.35
C ASP A 144 -8.86 -6.18 -17.62
N ASN A 145 -8.83 -7.36 -16.99
CA ASN A 145 -9.96 -7.87 -16.22
C ASN A 145 -10.23 -6.99 -15.01
N PHE A 146 -9.17 -6.58 -14.29
CA PHE A 146 -9.31 -5.70 -13.14
C PHE A 146 -9.70 -4.27 -13.54
N LYS A 147 -9.16 -3.72 -14.63
CA LYS A 147 -9.62 -2.44 -15.20
C LYS A 147 -11.10 -2.47 -15.56
N ARG A 148 -11.57 -3.55 -16.20
CA ARG A 148 -12.98 -3.74 -16.55
C ARG A 148 -13.84 -3.82 -15.29
N PHE A 149 -13.46 -4.67 -14.33
CA PHE A 149 -14.13 -4.78 -13.05
C PHE A 149 -14.23 -3.42 -12.33
N MET A 150 -13.12 -2.70 -12.18
CA MET A 150 -13.10 -1.41 -11.48
C MET A 150 -13.91 -0.33 -12.22
N LYS A 151 -13.93 -0.36 -13.55
CA LYS A 151 -14.78 0.51 -14.37
C LYS A 151 -16.27 0.21 -14.16
N ASP A 152 -16.66 -1.07 -14.13
CA ASP A 152 -18.04 -1.50 -13.91
C ASP A 152 -18.48 -1.27 -12.45
N MET A 153 -17.52 -1.22 -11.51
CA MET A 153 -17.69 -0.74 -10.14
C MET A 153 -17.71 0.81 -10.04
N GLY A 154 -17.52 1.55 -11.14
CA GLY A 154 -17.67 3.01 -11.16
C GLY A 154 -16.41 3.77 -10.81
N ASN A 155 -15.28 3.07 -10.77
CA ASN A 155 -13.97 3.54 -10.36
C ASN A 155 -13.94 4.09 -8.92
N PRO A 156 -14.28 3.27 -7.90
CA PRO A 156 -14.32 3.69 -6.49
C PRO A 156 -13.00 4.29 -6.00
N GLN A 157 -11.86 3.84 -6.53
CA GLN A 157 -10.54 4.36 -6.20
C GLN A 157 -10.38 5.87 -6.46
N THR A 158 -11.23 6.48 -7.30
CA THR A 158 -11.22 7.93 -7.55
C THR A 158 -11.66 8.76 -6.35
N LEU A 159 -12.28 8.14 -5.33
CA LEU A 159 -12.63 8.77 -4.06
C LEU A 159 -11.43 8.93 -3.13
N LEU A 160 -10.31 8.24 -3.40
CA LEU A 160 -9.13 8.21 -2.54
C LEU A 160 -8.09 9.25 -2.95
N LYS A 161 -7.62 10.07 -2.00
CA LYS A 161 -6.43 10.90 -2.16
C LYS A 161 -5.18 10.05 -2.02
N SER A 162 -4.63 9.62 -3.14
CA SER A 162 -3.60 8.58 -3.15
C SER A 162 -2.18 9.10 -3.40
N ILE A 163 -1.21 8.42 -2.80
CA ILE A 163 0.23 8.52 -3.09
C ILE A 163 0.68 7.16 -3.62
N HIS A 164 1.41 7.11 -4.73
CA HIS A 164 1.82 5.85 -5.37
C HIS A 164 3.34 5.68 -5.34
N ILE A 165 3.83 4.61 -4.71
CA ILE A 165 5.26 4.41 -4.45
C ILE A 165 5.75 3.13 -5.12
N GLY A 166 6.52 3.30 -6.20
CA GLY A 166 7.29 2.28 -6.88
C GLY A 166 8.77 2.25 -6.46
N GLY A 167 9.54 1.37 -7.09
CA GLY A 167 10.97 1.19 -6.82
C GLY A 167 11.37 -0.26 -6.56
N THR A 168 12.68 -0.51 -6.48
CA THR A 168 13.23 -1.82 -6.10
C THR A 168 13.25 -1.94 -4.57
N ASN A 169 14.06 -1.13 -3.89
CA ASN A 169 14.24 -1.18 -2.44
C ASN A 169 13.71 0.09 -1.75
N GLY A 170 13.27 -0.01 -0.49
CA GLY A 170 12.90 1.17 0.32
C GLY A 170 11.46 1.67 0.16
N LYS A 171 10.63 1.02 -0.67
CA LYS A 171 9.21 1.36 -0.88
C LYS A 171 8.42 1.40 0.42
N GLY A 172 8.33 0.26 1.13
CA GLY A 172 7.67 0.19 2.44
C GLY A 172 8.23 1.15 3.49
N SER A 173 9.55 1.42 3.51
CA SER A 173 10.14 2.40 4.43
C SER A 173 9.73 3.84 4.11
N THR A 174 9.72 4.22 2.82
CA THR A 174 9.23 5.53 2.37
C THR A 174 7.74 5.69 2.70
N THR A 175 6.93 4.66 2.45
CA THR A 175 5.52 4.61 2.87
C THR A 175 5.38 4.83 4.39
N ASN A 176 6.24 4.19 5.19
CA ASN A 176 6.21 4.31 6.65
C ASN A 176 6.52 5.73 7.13
N TYR A 177 7.54 6.39 6.55
CA TYR A 177 7.88 7.78 6.90
C TYR A 177 6.74 8.74 6.58
N ILE A 178 6.18 8.67 5.37
CA ILE A 178 5.05 9.52 4.95
C ILE A 178 3.87 9.28 5.88
N ARG A 179 3.51 8.01 6.12
CA ARG A 179 2.42 7.65 7.03
C ARG A 179 2.63 8.24 8.43
N SER A 180 3.81 8.05 9.01
CA SER A 180 4.12 8.50 10.37
C SER A 180 3.97 10.02 10.50
N VAL A 181 4.52 10.80 9.55
CA VAL A 181 4.38 12.26 9.54
C VAL A 181 2.92 12.69 9.40
N LEU A 182 2.18 12.09 8.46
CA LEU A 182 0.77 12.43 8.26
C LEU A 182 -0.09 12.06 9.47
N GLN A 183 0.18 10.93 10.12
CA GLN A 183 -0.47 10.56 11.37
C GLN A 183 -0.14 11.56 12.49
N LYS A 184 1.11 12.01 12.59
CA LYS A 184 1.53 13.04 13.55
C LYS A 184 0.83 14.38 13.29
N ALA A 185 0.55 14.68 12.03
CA ALA A 185 -0.23 15.83 11.60
C ALA A 185 -1.75 15.68 11.84
N GLY A 186 -2.21 14.54 12.36
CA GLY A 186 -3.61 14.29 12.71
C GLY A 186 -4.46 13.69 11.59
N TYR A 187 -3.86 13.30 10.46
CA TYR A 187 -4.57 12.66 9.37
C TYR A 187 -4.83 11.17 9.65
N LYS A 188 -5.96 10.67 9.15
CA LYS A 188 -6.25 9.23 9.07
C LYS A 188 -5.60 8.67 7.81
N VAL A 189 -4.55 7.87 7.96
CA VAL A 189 -3.72 7.43 6.83
C VAL A 189 -3.85 5.93 6.61
N ALA A 190 -4.18 5.54 5.39
CA ALA A 190 -4.14 4.18 4.92
C ALA A 190 -2.82 3.84 4.22
N THR A 191 -2.36 2.61 4.37
CA THR A 191 -1.22 2.08 3.62
C THR A 191 -1.52 0.69 3.08
N PHE A 192 -1.23 0.47 1.80
CA PHE A 192 -1.16 -0.85 1.18
C PHE A 192 0.31 -1.18 0.90
N THR A 193 0.86 -2.21 1.54
CA THR A 193 2.30 -2.53 1.55
C THR A 193 2.56 -4.02 1.34
N SER A 194 3.66 -4.36 0.65
CA SER A 194 4.03 -5.76 0.40
C SER A 194 5.55 -5.97 0.29
N PRO A 195 6.08 -7.16 0.63
CA PRO A 195 5.39 -8.30 1.25
C PRO A 195 5.06 -8.01 2.73
N VAL A 196 4.18 -8.83 3.30
CA VAL A 196 3.82 -8.77 4.73
C VAL A 196 4.89 -9.47 5.58
N LEU A 197 4.98 -9.11 6.87
CA LEU A 197 5.93 -9.75 7.77
C LEU A 197 5.30 -10.95 8.49
N VAL A 198 4.21 -10.80 9.23
CA VAL A 198 3.68 -11.93 10.04
C VAL A 198 2.36 -12.46 9.50
N THR A 199 1.39 -11.59 9.22
CA THR A 199 0.05 -11.99 8.75
C THR A 199 -0.34 -11.27 7.47
N ARG A 200 -1.10 -11.95 6.59
CA ARG A 200 -1.57 -11.34 5.34
C ARG A 200 -2.48 -10.14 5.55
N LEU A 201 -3.14 -10.04 6.71
CA LEU A 201 -3.91 -8.86 7.12
C LEU A 201 -3.04 -7.58 7.09
N GLU A 202 -1.74 -7.68 7.34
CA GLU A 202 -0.82 -6.55 7.30
C GLU A 202 -0.74 -5.85 5.94
N ILE A 203 -1.17 -6.50 4.86
CA ILE A 203 -1.06 -5.92 3.52
C ILE A 203 -1.77 -4.57 3.43
N MET A 204 -2.81 -4.34 4.23
CA MET A 204 -3.55 -3.09 4.30
C MET A 204 -3.75 -2.64 5.74
N ARG A 205 -3.40 -1.38 6.02
CA ARG A 205 -3.45 -0.78 7.36
C ARG A 205 -4.12 0.59 7.34
N ILE A 206 -4.72 0.97 8.45
CA ILE A 206 -5.15 2.33 8.76
C ILE A 206 -4.48 2.73 10.07
N ASN A 207 -3.76 3.85 10.07
CA ASN A 207 -3.03 4.33 11.24
C ASN A 207 -2.11 3.26 11.88
N ASN A 208 -1.41 2.49 11.04
CA ASN A 208 -0.58 1.34 11.40
C ASN A 208 -1.31 0.13 12.02
N GLN A 209 -2.65 0.13 12.05
CA GLN A 209 -3.45 -1.01 12.46
C GLN A 209 -3.92 -1.75 11.21
N HIS A 210 -3.61 -3.05 11.11
CA HIS A 210 -4.02 -3.84 9.96
C HIS A 210 -5.53 -4.13 9.98
N ILE A 211 -6.09 -4.44 8.81
CA ILE A 211 -7.48 -4.87 8.68
C ILE A 211 -7.76 -6.09 9.59
N GLN A 212 -8.97 -6.16 10.14
CA GLN A 212 -9.40 -7.26 10.99
C GLN A 212 -10.00 -8.42 10.17
N GLU A 213 -10.02 -9.61 10.76
CA GLU A 213 -10.53 -10.83 10.12
C GLU A 213 -12.00 -10.72 9.72
N ASP A 214 -12.82 -10.12 10.57
CA ASP A 214 -14.24 -9.89 10.34
C ASP A 214 -14.48 -8.93 9.17
N GLU A 215 -13.70 -7.87 9.06
CA GLU A 215 -13.75 -6.96 7.92
C GLU A 215 -13.40 -7.69 6.62
N MET A 216 -12.31 -8.49 6.59
CA MET A 216 -11.97 -9.31 5.41
C MET A 216 -13.13 -10.23 5.00
N MET A 217 -13.80 -10.85 5.97
CA MET A 217 -14.98 -11.69 5.69
C MET A 217 -16.16 -10.92 5.11
N ILE A 218 -16.37 -9.65 5.52
CA ILE A 218 -17.42 -8.80 4.95
C ILE A 218 -17.19 -8.59 3.45
N TYR A 219 -15.97 -8.17 3.05
CA TYR A 219 -15.66 -7.97 1.64
C TYR A 219 -15.74 -9.27 0.85
N ALA A 220 -15.21 -10.38 1.40
CA ALA A 220 -15.23 -11.68 0.74
C ALA A 220 -16.65 -12.18 0.48
N ASN A 221 -17.51 -12.19 1.50
CA ASN A 221 -18.89 -12.62 1.33
C ASN A 221 -19.70 -11.68 0.41
N ARG A 222 -19.33 -10.40 0.33
CA ARG A 222 -20.02 -9.41 -0.52
C ARG A 222 -19.66 -9.55 -1.99
N TYR A 223 -18.38 -9.76 -2.32
CA TYR A 223 -17.87 -9.56 -3.67
C TYR A 223 -17.33 -10.83 -4.35
N MET A 224 -17.29 -11.98 -3.67
CA MET A 224 -16.76 -13.24 -4.21
C MET A 224 -17.30 -13.59 -5.61
N ASP A 225 -18.61 -13.49 -5.83
CA ASP A 225 -19.21 -13.82 -7.13
C ASP A 225 -18.68 -12.93 -8.26
N LEU A 226 -18.51 -11.64 -7.99
CA LEU A 226 -17.95 -10.70 -8.94
C LEU A 226 -16.48 -11.00 -9.18
N TRP A 227 -15.70 -11.30 -8.15
CA TRP A 227 -14.29 -11.64 -8.33
C TRP A 227 -14.10 -12.89 -9.20
N LEU A 228 -14.95 -13.91 -9.03
CA LEU A 228 -14.96 -15.11 -9.88
C LEU A 228 -15.42 -14.81 -11.30
N GLN A 229 -16.48 -14.01 -11.47
CA GLN A 229 -17.00 -13.62 -12.78
C GLN A 229 -15.96 -12.88 -13.62
N TYR A 230 -15.16 -12.01 -13.02
CA TYR A 230 -14.10 -11.26 -13.69
C TYR A 230 -12.75 -11.99 -13.67
N GLU A 231 -12.69 -13.16 -13.03
CA GLU A 231 -11.48 -13.98 -12.86
C GLU A 231 -10.31 -13.20 -12.26
N LEU A 232 -10.57 -12.42 -11.21
CA LEU A 232 -9.54 -11.62 -10.54
C LEU A 232 -8.50 -12.49 -9.86
N SER A 233 -7.24 -12.05 -9.93
CA SER A 233 -6.12 -12.65 -9.21
C SER A 233 -6.13 -12.31 -7.72
N MET A 234 -5.34 -13.04 -6.94
CA MET A 234 -5.13 -12.80 -5.52
C MET A 234 -4.81 -11.32 -5.22
N PHE A 235 -3.86 -10.74 -5.95
CA PHE A 235 -3.38 -9.39 -5.72
C PHE A 235 -4.40 -8.32 -6.16
N GLU A 236 -5.13 -8.55 -7.26
CA GLU A 236 -6.22 -7.66 -7.69
C GLU A 236 -7.36 -7.63 -6.68
N ILE A 237 -7.72 -8.79 -6.09
CA ILE A 237 -8.71 -8.86 -5.00
C ILE A 237 -8.24 -8.06 -3.80
N GLU A 238 -6.99 -8.22 -3.38
CA GLU A 238 -6.44 -7.49 -2.23
C GLU A 238 -6.39 -5.98 -2.45
N VAL A 239 -6.00 -5.52 -3.65
CA VAL A 239 -6.03 -4.08 -4.00
C VAL A 239 -7.47 -3.56 -3.97
N PHE A 240 -8.44 -4.32 -4.48
CA PHE A 240 -9.84 -3.95 -4.41
C PHE A 240 -10.35 -3.86 -2.96
N ILE A 241 -10.07 -4.88 -2.13
CA ILE A 241 -10.45 -4.87 -0.72
C ILE A 241 -9.84 -3.64 -0.03
N ALA A 242 -8.55 -3.35 -0.28
CA ALA A 242 -7.88 -2.19 0.29
C ALA A 242 -8.57 -0.87 -0.10
N ILE A 243 -8.92 -0.71 -1.38
CA ILE A 243 -9.66 0.48 -1.86
C ILE A 243 -10.99 0.62 -1.11
N MET A 244 -11.79 -0.45 -1.06
CA MET A 244 -13.10 -0.40 -0.40
C MET A 244 -12.97 -0.19 1.11
N PHE A 245 -11.96 -0.78 1.75
CA PHE A 245 -11.63 -0.60 3.15
C PHE A 245 -11.23 0.85 3.47
N PHE A 246 -10.35 1.43 2.67
CA PHE A 246 -9.91 2.83 2.84
C PHE A 246 -11.06 3.81 2.63
N ILE A 247 -11.93 3.55 1.66
CA ILE A 247 -13.13 4.35 1.39
C ILE A 247 -14.12 4.25 2.56
N ARG A 248 -14.47 3.03 3.00
CA ARG A 248 -15.40 2.78 4.12
C ARG A 248 -14.95 3.52 5.37
N HIS A 249 -13.65 3.50 5.64
CA HIS A 249 -13.06 4.16 6.80
C HIS A 249 -12.77 5.65 6.60
N ARG A 250 -13.07 6.24 5.43
CA ARG A 250 -12.92 7.67 5.14
C ARG A 250 -11.52 8.19 5.48
N VAL A 251 -10.51 7.49 4.99
CA VAL A 251 -9.12 7.92 5.18
C VAL A 251 -8.87 9.25 4.47
N ASP A 252 -8.01 10.07 5.06
CA ASP A 252 -7.59 11.35 4.48
C ASP A 252 -6.64 11.13 3.31
N PHE A 253 -5.74 10.16 3.47
CA PHE A 253 -4.74 9.80 2.49
C PHE A 253 -4.57 8.28 2.45
N SER A 254 -4.34 7.75 1.25
CA SER A 254 -3.97 6.35 1.04
C SER A 254 -2.65 6.25 0.31
N ILE A 255 -1.73 5.43 0.81
CA ILE A 255 -0.42 5.21 0.22
C ILE A 255 -0.38 3.80 -0.32
N PHE A 256 -0.18 3.65 -1.63
CA PHE A 256 -0.07 2.36 -2.29
C PHE A 256 1.40 2.10 -2.67
N GLU A 257 1.95 1.03 -2.12
CA GLU A 257 3.20 0.44 -2.59
C GLU A 257 2.92 -0.46 -3.80
N VAL A 258 3.68 -0.26 -4.88
CA VAL A 258 3.65 -1.15 -6.05
C VAL A 258 4.15 -2.53 -5.64
N GLY A 259 3.42 -3.58 -6.02
CA GLY A 259 3.82 -4.96 -5.75
C GLY A 259 4.99 -5.39 -6.63
N LEU A 260 4.80 -5.36 -7.96
CA LEU A 260 5.82 -5.74 -8.94
C LEU A 260 5.76 -4.84 -10.18
N GLY A 261 6.92 -4.41 -10.67
CA GLY A 261 7.00 -3.58 -11.87
C GLY A 261 6.39 -2.20 -11.65
N GLY A 262 5.31 -1.88 -12.38
CA GLY A 262 4.63 -0.59 -12.34
C GLY A 262 3.41 -0.55 -13.25
N GLU A 263 3.63 -0.60 -14.58
CA GLU A 263 2.55 -0.44 -15.58
C GLU A 263 1.38 -1.42 -15.41
N LEU A 264 1.70 -2.70 -15.23
CA LEU A 264 0.74 -3.80 -15.12
C LEU A 264 0.40 -4.17 -13.67
N ASP A 265 0.92 -3.42 -12.69
CA ASP A 265 0.63 -3.67 -11.28
C ASP A 265 -0.82 -3.30 -10.97
N ALA A 266 -1.49 -4.12 -10.14
CA ALA A 266 -2.89 -3.88 -9.77
C ALA A 266 -3.11 -2.52 -9.10
N THR A 267 -2.12 -2.02 -8.36
CA THR A 267 -2.19 -0.69 -7.73
C THR A 267 -2.19 0.45 -8.76
N ASN A 268 -1.74 0.23 -9.99
CA ASN A 268 -1.73 1.23 -11.06
C ASN A 268 -3.13 1.65 -11.56
N ILE A 269 -4.19 1.08 -10.98
CA ILE A 269 -5.57 1.51 -11.18
C ILE A 269 -5.90 2.87 -10.53
N ILE A 270 -5.09 3.30 -9.54
CA ILE A 270 -5.30 4.56 -8.84
C ILE A 270 -4.88 5.77 -9.68
N TYR A 271 -5.42 6.93 -9.34
CA TYR A 271 -5.02 8.22 -9.89
C TYR A 271 -4.46 9.08 -8.75
N PRO A 272 -3.15 9.03 -8.50
CA PRO A 272 -2.55 9.62 -7.31
C PRO A 272 -2.32 11.12 -7.47
N MET A 273 -2.12 11.82 -6.35
CA MET A 273 -1.68 13.22 -6.32
C MET A 273 -0.20 13.34 -6.70
N ILE A 274 0.56 12.27 -6.47
CA ILE A 274 2.00 12.17 -6.74
C ILE A 274 2.42 10.71 -6.85
N CYS A 275 3.28 10.45 -7.83
CA CYS A 275 3.95 9.16 -8.00
C CYS A 275 5.40 9.29 -7.54
N ALA A 276 5.97 8.20 -7.03
CA ALA A 276 7.36 8.18 -6.63
C ALA A 276 8.05 6.86 -7.00
N ASN A 277 9.35 6.91 -7.25
CA ASN A 277 10.20 5.74 -7.38
C ASN A 277 11.43 5.87 -6.51
N THR A 278 11.59 4.94 -5.56
CA THR A 278 12.68 5.00 -4.58
C THR A 278 14.06 4.90 -5.24
N ASN A 279 14.33 3.77 -5.89
CA ASN A 279 15.55 3.45 -6.62
C ASN A 279 15.26 2.30 -7.60
N ILE A 280 16.23 2.02 -8.44
CA ILE A 280 16.30 0.95 -9.41
C ILE A 280 17.49 0.05 -9.04
N GLY A 281 17.18 -1.23 -8.89
CA GLY A 281 18.14 -2.31 -8.64
C GLY A 281 17.76 -3.54 -9.46
N LEU A 282 18.72 -4.43 -9.68
CA LEU A 282 18.51 -5.69 -10.40
C LEU A 282 17.72 -6.65 -9.52
N ASP A 283 16.40 -6.67 -9.75
CA ASP A 283 15.48 -7.55 -9.05
C ASP A 283 14.35 -7.99 -9.99
N HIS A 284 13.85 -9.21 -9.80
CA HIS A 284 12.83 -9.81 -10.65
C HIS A 284 13.20 -9.80 -12.14
N ILE A 285 14.45 -10.13 -12.45
CA ILE A 285 15.03 -10.06 -13.81
C ILE A 285 14.18 -10.82 -14.85
N GLU A 286 13.64 -11.98 -14.46
CA GLU A 286 12.76 -12.79 -15.31
C GLU A 286 11.49 -12.05 -15.75
N TYR A 287 11.03 -11.07 -14.97
CA TYR A 287 9.79 -10.32 -15.19
C TYR A 287 10.02 -8.89 -15.70
N LEU A 288 11.07 -8.22 -15.21
CA LEU A 288 11.30 -6.78 -15.43
C LEU A 288 12.44 -6.48 -16.41
N GLY A 289 13.23 -7.49 -16.76
CA GLY A 289 14.42 -7.36 -17.61
C GLY A 289 15.73 -7.37 -16.83
N ASP A 290 16.81 -7.51 -17.59
CA ASP A 290 18.19 -7.76 -17.16
C ASP A 290 19.08 -6.51 -17.15
N THR A 291 18.49 -5.33 -17.32
CA THR A 291 19.21 -4.04 -17.37
C THR A 291 18.47 -3.00 -16.55
N TYR A 292 19.20 -2.04 -15.99
CA TYR A 292 18.64 -0.98 -15.16
C TYR A 292 17.61 -0.15 -15.94
N GLU A 293 17.85 0.10 -17.23
CA GLU A 293 16.96 0.87 -18.11
C GLU A 293 15.62 0.16 -18.36
N LYS A 294 15.63 -1.17 -18.57
CA LYS A 294 14.40 -1.97 -18.74
C LYS A 294 13.55 -1.96 -17.45
N ILE A 295 14.22 -2.13 -16.31
CA ILE A 295 13.56 -2.08 -15.00
C ILE A 295 13.00 -0.68 -14.73
N ALA A 296 13.78 0.38 -14.99
CA ALA A 296 13.36 1.76 -14.86
C ALA A 296 12.11 2.05 -15.71
N ARG A 297 12.11 1.64 -16.98
CA ARG A 297 10.97 1.83 -17.89
C ARG A 297 9.70 1.17 -17.37
N THR A 298 9.81 -0.07 -16.90
CA THR A 298 8.66 -0.81 -16.34
C THR A 298 8.11 -0.15 -15.07
N LYS A 299 9.00 0.31 -14.16
CA LYS A 299 8.60 0.97 -12.91
C LYS A 299 8.02 2.37 -13.14
N ALA A 300 8.53 3.10 -14.13
CA ALA A 300 7.99 4.39 -14.55
C ALA A 300 6.60 4.30 -15.20
N GLY A 301 6.08 3.08 -15.47
CA GLY A 301 4.70 2.86 -15.92
C GLY A 301 3.62 3.30 -14.92
N ILE A 302 3.98 3.73 -13.71
CA ILE A 302 3.06 4.38 -12.76
C ILE A 302 2.89 5.89 -13.02
N VAL A 303 3.74 6.51 -13.86
CA VAL A 303 3.62 7.94 -14.22
C VAL A 303 2.25 8.17 -14.86
N LYS A 304 1.57 9.23 -14.43
CA LYS A 304 0.25 9.63 -14.94
C LYS A 304 0.31 11.02 -15.51
N GLU A 305 -0.51 11.25 -16.53
CA GLU A 305 -0.65 12.54 -17.20
C GLU A 305 -0.80 13.70 -16.20
N GLY A 306 0.12 14.67 -16.27
CA GLY A 306 0.16 15.87 -15.45
C GLY A 306 0.46 15.65 -13.96
N ILE A 307 0.67 14.41 -13.52
CA ILE A 307 0.96 14.07 -12.12
C ILE A 307 2.48 14.08 -11.90
N PRO A 308 2.99 14.77 -10.87
CA PRO A 308 4.41 14.80 -10.54
C PRO A 308 4.97 13.41 -10.22
N TYR A 309 6.21 13.19 -10.62
CA TYR A 309 6.98 11.98 -10.37
C TYR A 309 8.26 12.32 -9.60
N VAL A 310 8.38 11.80 -8.38
CA VAL A 310 9.54 12.03 -7.50
C VAL A 310 10.45 10.82 -7.51
N THR A 311 11.77 11.03 -7.58
CA THR A 311 12.70 9.90 -7.51
C THR A 311 13.92 10.14 -6.62
N GLY A 312 14.30 9.08 -5.90
CA GLY A 312 15.60 8.98 -5.21
C GLY A 312 16.68 8.29 -6.04
N GLU A 313 16.41 7.97 -7.31
CA GLU A 313 17.40 7.37 -8.20
C GLU A 313 18.52 8.36 -8.56
N LYS A 314 19.72 7.82 -8.76
CA LYS A 314 20.93 8.59 -9.09
C LYS A 314 21.64 8.10 -10.37
N LYS A 315 21.38 6.89 -10.83
CA LYS A 315 21.97 6.35 -12.06
C LYS A 315 21.43 7.09 -13.28
N GLN A 316 22.33 7.59 -14.11
CA GLN A 316 21.99 8.49 -15.22
C GLN A 316 21.09 7.82 -16.27
N ASP A 317 21.38 6.57 -16.60
CA ASP A 317 20.61 5.72 -17.51
C ASP A 317 19.13 5.57 -17.08
N CYS A 318 18.87 5.37 -15.79
CA CYS A 318 17.51 5.36 -15.23
C CYS A 318 16.86 6.74 -15.24
N LEU A 319 17.62 7.79 -14.90
CA LEU A 319 17.11 9.16 -14.89
C LEU A 319 16.70 9.64 -16.30
N ASP A 320 17.45 9.24 -17.33
CA ASP A 320 17.14 9.55 -18.72
C ASP A 320 15.81 8.90 -19.14
N VAL A 321 15.57 7.65 -18.74
CA VAL A 321 14.28 6.96 -18.94
C VAL A 321 13.14 7.67 -18.23
N PHE A 322 13.33 8.06 -16.97
CA PHE A 322 12.31 8.79 -16.21
C PHE A 322 11.99 10.14 -16.84
N LYS A 323 13.01 10.87 -17.32
CA LYS A 323 12.83 12.15 -18.00
C LYS A 323 12.05 11.99 -19.29
N GLU A 324 12.37 11.00 -20.11
CA GLU A 324 11.64 10.67 -21.34
C GLU A 324 10.14 10.43 -21.06
N ILE A 325 9.84 9.57 -20.09
CA ILE A 325 8.46 9.19 -19.75
C ILE A 325 7.70 10.35 -19.11
N CYS A 326 8.34 11.10 -18.22
CA CYS A 326 7.71 12.28 -17.61
C CYS A 326 7.40 13.36 -18.66
N GLN A 327 8.28 13.56 -19.65
CA GLN A 327 8.01 14.47 -20.77
C GLN A 327 6.82 14.02 -21.62
N LEU A 328 6.71 12.71 -21.90
CA LEU A 328 5.59 12.15 -22.66
C LEU A 328 4.24 12.37 -21.95
N HIS A 329 4.24 12.33 -20.61
CA HIS A 329 3.04 12.48 -19.77
C HIS A 329 2.84 13.91 -19.23
N HIS A 330 3.63 14.89 -19.68
CA HIS A 330 3.61 16.26 -19.16
C HIS A 330 3.71 16.32 -17.62
N SER A 331 4.45 15.38 -17.05
CA SER A 331 4.64 15.19 -15.61
C SER A 331 5.91 15.90 -15.14
N PRO A 332 5.85 16.71 -14.07
CA PRO A 332 7.06 17.23 -13.44
C PRO A 332 7.93 16.08 -12.87
N LEU A 333 9.20 16.03 -13.26
CA LEU A 333 10.18 15.14 -12.64
C LEU A 333 10.90 15.87 -11.50
N ILE A 334 10.83 15.34 -10.28
CA ILE A 334 11.46 15.90 -9.10
C ILE A 334 12.49 14.89 -8.59
N GLN A 335 13.75 15.32 -8.49
CA GLN A 335 14.81 14.49 -7.94
C GLN A 335 15.11 14.90 -6.49
N VAL A 336 15.31 13.91 -5.63
CA VAL A 336 15.79 14.12 -4.25
C VAL A 336 17.15 14.81 -4.30
N GLN A 337 17.35 15.83 -3.45
CA GLN A 337 18.60 16.57 -3.35
C GLN A 337 19.67 15.76 -2.60
N ASP A 338 20.90 16.24 -2.60
CA ASP A 338 21.95 15.59 -1.83
C ASP A 338 21.72 15.74 -0.31
N ILE A 339 21.95 14.64 0.39
CA ILE A 339 21.89 14.56 1.85
C ILE A 339 23.26 14.97 2.41
N GLN A 340 23.26 15.78 3.47
CA GLN A 340 24.48 16.31 4.08
C GLN A 340 24.62 15.84 5.54
N ASN A 341 25.85 15.90 6.07
CA ASN A 341 26.15 15.74 7.49
C ASN A 341 25.55 14.48 8.15
N ILE A 342 25.60 13.34 7.47
CA ILE A 342 25.16 12.06 8.04
C ILE A 342 26.09 11.70 9.22
N GLN A 343 25.52 11.53 10.40
CA GLN A 343 26.21 11.12 11.62
C GLN A 343 25.47 9.95 12.26
N ASP A 344 26.26 8.97 12.67
CA ASP A 344 25.81 7.70 13.23
C ASP A 344 26.13 7.64 14.72
N HIS A 345 25.09 7.49 15.54
CA HIS A 345 25.17 7.49 17.00
C HIS A 345 24.77 6.11 17.57
N GLU A 346 25.05 5.03 16.83
CA GLU A 346 24.82 3.62 17.18
C GLU A 346 23.36 3.16 17.23
N GLU A 347 22.46 3.92 17.86
CA GLU A 347 21.02 3.60 17.94
C GLU A 347 20.15 4.51 17.05
N TYR A 348 20.70 5.65 16.63
CA TYR A 348 20.01 6.61 15.78
C TYR A 348 20.99 7.29 14.82
N LEU A 349 20.44 7.81 13.72
CA LEU A 349 21.15 8.60 12.73
C LEU A 349 20.65 10.03 12.76
N THR A 350 21.55 10.98 12.53
CA THR A 350 21.20 12.37 12.22
C THR A 350 21.75 12.77 10.86
N TYR A 351 21.03 13.61 10.13
CA TYR A 351 21.50 14.17 8.87
C TYR A 351 20.79 15.49 8.56
N ASP A 352 21.36 16.26 7.63
CA ASP A 352 20.78 17.50 7.15
C ASP A 352 20.18 17.30 5.75
N TYR A 353 18.96 17.80 5.56
CA TYR A 353 18.29 17.80 4.28
C TYR A 353 17.40 19.03 4.11
N ARG A 354 17.61 19.77 3.02
CA ARG A 354 17.08 21.12 2.84
C ARG A 354 17.40 21.99 4.07
N GLN A 355 16.39 22.53 4.75
CA GLN A 355 16.54 23.32 5.97
C GLN A 355 16.43 22.51 7.27
N TYR A 356 16.25 21.19 7.20
CA TYR A 356 15.93 20.36 8.36
C TYR A 356 17.14 19.60 8.86
N HIS A 357 17.34 19.60 10.19
CA HIS A 357 18.19 18.65 10.88
C HIS A 357 17.33 17.49 11.37
N ILE A 358 17.54 16.31 10.81
CA ILE A 358 16.64 15.17 10.95
C ILE A 358 17.27 14.13 11.86
N THR A 359 16.45 13.47 12.68
CA THR A 359 16.85 12.31 13.49
C THR A 359 15.99 11.12 13.10
N LEU A 360 16.61 9.97 12.82
CA LEU A 360 15.93 8.70 12.57
C LEU A 360 16.29 7.69 13.66
N GLN A 361 15.30 6.97 14.21
CA GLN A 361 15.51 5.88 15.18
C GLN A 361 15.98 4.59 14.50
N THR A 362 17.10 4.68 13.79
CA THR A 362 17.73 3.55 13.12
C THR A 362 19.20 3.88 12.87
N SER A 363 20.00 2.83 12.73
CA SER A 363 21.41 2.89 12.34
C SER A 363 21.65 2.58 10.86
N ALA A 364 20.58 2.40 10.09
CA ALA A 364 20.67 2.12 8.65
C ALA A 364 20.85 3.39 7.82
N ILE A 365 22.03 3.58 7.24
CA ILE A 365 22.37 4.79 6.46
C ILE A 365 21.43 4.96 5.27
N TYR A 366 21.02 3.87 4.63
CA TYR A 366 20.10 3.88 3.50
C TYR A 366 18.71 4.47 3.83
N GLN A 367 18.34 4.51 5.12
CA GLN A 367 17.08 5.13 5.55
C GLN A 367 17.09 6.65 5.41
N CYS A 368 18.27 7.28 5.34
CA CYS A 368 18.38 8.71 5.04
C CYS A 368 17.80 9.02 3.64
N GLN A 369 18.10 8.17 2.63
CA GLN A 369 17.54 8.32 1.28
C GLN A 369 16.02 8.08 1.24
N ASN A 370 15.54 7.04 1.93
CA ASN A 370 14.10 6.77 2.00
C ASN A 370 13.32 7.91 2.68
N SER A 371 13.87 8.49 3.74
CA SER A 371 13.25 9.62 4.45
C SER A 371 13.37 10.94 3.69
N ALA A 372 14.48 11.20 2.98
CA ALA A 372 14.61 12.36 2.10
C ALA A 372 13.56 12.33 0.96
N LEU A 373 13.32 11.17 0.36
CA LEU A 373 12.24 10.98 -0.62
C LEU A 373 10.86 11.22 0.00
N ALA A 374 10.60 10.71 1.20
CA ALA A 374 9.36 10.98 1.91
C ALA A 374 9.18 12.49 2.18
N ILE A 375 10.24 13.19 2.55
CA ILE A 375 10.22 14.65 2.76
C ILE A 375 9.89 15.38 1.47
N GLU A 376 10.51 15.04 0.33
CA GLU A 376 10.17 15.65 -0.96
C GLU A 376 8.68 15.52 -1.31
N ILE A 377 8.13 14.32 -1.13
CA ILE A 377 6.71 14.04 -1.38
C ILE A 377 5.83 14.90 -0.46
N LEU A 378 6.14 14.93 0.84
CA LEU A 378 5.38 15.68 1.83
C LEU A 378 5.44 17.19 1.60
N LEU A 379 6.61 17.73 1.27
CA LEU A 379 6.80 19.15 0.99
C LEU A 379 6.08 19.56 -0.29
N TYR A 380 6.15 18.75 -1.35
CA TYR A 380 5.37 18.99 -2.56
C TYR A 380 3.86 19.04 -2.24
N LEU A 381 3.34 18.03 -1.53
CA LEU A 381 1.92 18.00 -1.20
C LEU A 381 1.49 19.19 -0.32
N LYS A 382 2.36 19.64 0.59
CA LYS A 382 2.15 20.86 1.41
C LYS A 382 2.14 22.12 0.55
N GLU A 383 3.11 22.29 -0.34
CA GLU A 383 3.25 23.46 -1.23
C GLU A 383 2.03 23.63 -2.14
N TYR A 384 1.50 22.53 -2.67
CA TYR A 384 0.31 22.53 -3.53
C TYR A 384 -1.02 22.49 -2.78
N GLY A 385 -1.00 22.64 -1.44
CA GLY A 385 -2.20 22.79 -0.62
C GLY A 385 -3.03 21.51 -0.44
N TYR A 386 -2.46 20.33 -0.70
CA TYR A 386 -3.15 19.05 -0.46
C TYR A 386 -3.26 18.72 1.04
N LEU A 387 -2.30 19.20 1.83
CA LEU A 387 -2.17 18.92 3.27
C LEU A 387 -1.43 20.04 4.00
N ALA A 388 -1.45 19.97 5.33
CA ALA A 388 -0.74 20.89 6.21
C ALA A 388 -0.10 20.12 7.38
N PHE A 389 1.12 20.53 7.73
CA PHE A 389 1.83 20.13 8.94
C PHE A 389 2.84 21.21 9.31
N ASP A 390 3.20 21.31 10.58
CA ASP A 390 4.32 22.12 11.05
C ASP A 390 5.65 21.32 11.05
N ASP A 391 6.77 22.03 11.17
CA ASP A 391 8.10 21.42 11.11
C ASP A 391 8.33 20.42 12.24
N LYS A 392 7.70 20.63 13.41
CA LYS A 392 7.81 19.70 14.54
C LYS A 392 7.09 18.39 14.25
N GLN A 393 5.91 18.43 13.63
CA GLN A 393 5.16 17.25 13.19
C GLN A 393 5.94 16.45 12.12
N LEU A 394 6.64 17.15 11.21
CA LEU A 394 7.55 16.51 10.26
C LEU A 394 8.68 15.77 10.98
N LEU A 395 9.43 16.47 11.83
CA LEU A 395 10.61 15.92 12.51
C LEU A 395 10.25 14.79 13.47
N ASP A 396 9.23 14.98 14.31
CA ASP A 396 8.77 13.94 15.24
C ASP A 396 8.21 12.73 14.47
N GLY A 397 7.44 12.97 13.40
CA GLY A 397 6.90 11.91 12.57
C GLY A 397 7.98 11.06 11.92
N LEU A 398 9.05 11.68 11.40
CA LEU A 398 10.21 10.97 10.85
C LEU A 398 10.94 10.17 11.93
N LYS A 399 11.12 10.76 13.12
CA LYS A 399 11.80 10.10 14.25
C LYS A 399 11.04 8.87 14.75
N GLU A 400 9.71 8.94 14.84
CA GLU A 400 8.85 7.86 15.34
C GLU A 400 8.56 6.75 14.30
N ALA A 401 9.01 6.93 13.05
CA ALA A 401 8.75 6.01 11.95
C ALA A 401 9.61 4.73 12.01
N VAL A 402 9.30 3.83 12.93
CA VAL A 402 9.92 2.50 13.01
C VAL A 402 9.24 1.54 12.02
N TRP A 403 10.03 0.76 11.26
CA TRP A 403 9.51 -0.23 10.32
C TRP A 403 10.14 -1.61 10.58
N ALA A 404 9.30 -2.59 10.90
CA ALA A 404 9.76 -3.92 11.26
C ALA A 404 10.53 -4.60 10.11
N GLY A 405 11.58 -5.34 10.45
CA GLY A 405 12.41 -6.05 9.48
C GLY A 405 13.33 -5.16 8.62
N ARG A 406 13.53 -3.88 8.97
CA ARG A 406 14.49 -2.97 8.31
C ARG A 406 15.50 -2.44 9.31
N PHE A 407 16.64 -3.12 9.38
CA PHE A 407 17.70 -2.86 10.36
C PHE A 407 17.14 -2.71 11.79
N GLU A 408 16.18 -3.58 12.13
CA GLU A 408 15.44 -3.53 13.39
C GLU A 408 16.26 -4.22 14.48
N ILE A 409 16.53 -3.50 15.57
CA ILE A 409 17.08 -4.08 16.79
C ILE A 409 15.98 -4.90 17.46
N VAL A 410 16.14 -6.22 17.49
CA VAL A 410 15.22 -7.15 18.17
C VAL A 410 15.77 -7.65 19.50
N SER A 411 17.05 -7.42 19.79
CA SER A 411 17.65 -7.67 21.10
C SER A 411 18.85 -6.77 21.37
N HIS A 412 19.03 -6.35 22.62
CA HIS A 412 20.22 -5.59 23.06
C HIS A 412 21.28 -6.49 23.72
N HIS A 413 20.90 -7.66 24.25
CA HIS A 413 21.81 -8.58 24.91
C HIS A 413 21.56 -10.04 24.48
N PRO A 414 22.36 -10.57 23.54
CA PRO A 414 23.31 -9.83 22.69
C PRO A 414 22.58 -8.90 21.71
N LEU A 415 23.33 -7.97 21.09
CA LEU A 415 22.78 -7.09 20.08
C LEU A 415 22.39 -7.92 18.85
N MET A 416 21.09 -8.08 18.62
CA MET A 416 20.52 -8.79 17.47
C MET A 416 19.77 -7.80 16.58
N ILE A 417 20.18 -7.72 15.32
CA ILE A 417 19.60 -6.83 14.32
C ILE A 417 19.08 -7.66 13.15
N ILE A 418 17.84 -7.39 12.73
CA ILE A 418 17.23 -8.05 11.56
C ILE A 418 17.07 -7.10 10.39
N ASP A 419 17.36 -7.58 9.18
CA ASP A 419 17.21 -6.78 7.96
C ASP A 419 16.75 -7.63 6.77
N GLY A 420 15.72 -7.17 6.05
CA GLY A 420 15.16 -7.87 4.90
C GLY A 420 15.87 -7.65 3.56
N ALA A 421 17.17 -7.30 3.54
CA ALA A 421 18.00 -7.28 2.35
C ALA A 421 17.97 -8.63 1.63
N HIS A 422 17.72 -8.61 0.32
CA HIS A 422 17.46 -9.84 -0.46
C HIS A 422 17.82 -9.72 -1.96
N ASN A 423 18.52 -8.66 -2.35
CA ASN A 423 19.05 -8.41 -3.70
C ASN A 423 20.38 -7.64 -3.57
N LEU A 424 21.13 -7.51 -4.66
CA LEU A 424 22.49 -6.96 -4.63
C LEU A 424 22.53 -5.55 -4.02
N GLU A 425 21.68 -4.63 -4.49
CA GLU A 425 21.64 -3.26 -3.98
C GLU A 425 21.21 -3.19 -2.51
N GLY A 426 20.31 -4.07 -2.08
CA GLY A 426 19.89 -4.19 -0.68
C GLY A 426 21.01 -4.73 0.21
N MET A 427 21.79 -5.70 -0.27
CA MET A 427 22.94 -6.25 0.46
C MET A 427 24.07 -5.22 0.60
N GLU A 428 24.34 -4.44 -0.43
CA GLU A 428 25.32 -3.34 -0.37
C GLU A 428 24.88 -2.27 0.64
N ALA A 429 23.60 -1.89 0.62
CA ALA A 429 23.05 -0.95 1.60
C ALA A 429 23.12 -1.49 3.05
N PHE A 430 22.85 -2.80 3.22
CA PHE A 430 23.03 -3.49 4.49
C PHE A 430 24.50 -3.49 4.92
N TYR A 431 25.43 -3.85 4.03
CA TYR A 431 26.87 -3.87 4.29
C TYR A 431 27.37 -2.50 4.78
N GLN A 432 26.99 -1.42 4.10
CA GLN A 432 27.39 -0.06 4.50
C GLN A 432 26.92 0.30 5.91
N SER A 433 25.76 -0.22 6.34
CA SER A 433 25.22 0.00 7.68
C SER A 433 25.83 -0.96 8.73
N ALA A 434 26.22 -2.16 8.31
CA ALA A 434 26.72 -3.22 9.18
C ALA A 434 28.24 -3.21 9.39
N CYS A 435 29.03 -2.65 8.46
CA CYS A 435 30.50 -2.73 8.47
C CYS A 435 31.17 -2.03 9.65
N LYS A 436 30.47 -1.13 10.35
CA LYS A 436 30.94 -0.46 11.56
C LYS A 436 30.99 -1.37 12.79
N TYR A 437 30.19 -2.44 12.82
CA TYR A 437 30.12 -3.35 13.96
C TYR A 437 31.32 -4.31 13.98
N LYS A 438 31.60 -4.90 15.14
CA LYS A 438 32.72 -5.83 15.36
C LYS A 438 32.22 -7.11 16.01
N ASN A 439 33.02 -8.17 15.90
CA ASN A 439 32.66 -9.51 16.38
C ASN A 439 31.26 -9.88 15.86
N ILE A 440 31.14 -9.98 14.54
CA ILE A 440 29.86 -10.15 13.85
C ILE A 440 29.61 -11.65 13.63
N LYS A 441 28.40 -12.10 13.98
CA LYS A 441 27.81 -13.36 13.53
C LYS A 441 26.64 -13.06 12.60
N ILE A 442 26.48 -13.85 11.54
CA ILE A 442 25.35 -13.71 10.60
C ILE A 442 24.56 -15.00 10.54
N ILE A 443 23.24 -14.90 10.60
CA ILE A 443 22.29 -15.97 10.29
C ILE A 443 21.57 -15.60 8.99
N PHE A 444 21.68 -16.46 8.00
CA PHE A 444 21.28 -16.15 6.63
C PHE A 444 20.35 -17.19 6.04
N SER A 445 19.27 -16.73 5.40
CA SER A 445 18.47 -17.54 4.49
C SER A 445 17.82 -16.67 3.43
N ALA A 446 17.66 -17.20 2.22
CA ALA A 446 17.17 -16.46 1.06
C ALA A 446 16.22 -17.31 0.20
N LEU A 447 15.60 -16.67 -0.80
CA LEU A 447 14.70 -17.33 -1.75
C LEU A 447 15.47 -17.85 -2.97
N LYS A 448 14.94 -18.90 -3.61
CA LYS A 448 15.52 -19.56 -4.80
C LYS A 448 15.70 -18.63 -6.00
N ASP A 449 14.85 -17.61 -6.13
CA ASP A 449 14.84 -16.66 -7.25
C ASP A 449 15.78 -15.47 -7.06
N LYS A 450 16.61 -15.47 -6.02
CA LYS A 450 17.59 -14.42 -5.73
C LYS A 450 19.00 -14.89 -6.05
N ASP A 451 19.89 -13.93 -6.33
CA ASP A 451 21.31 -14.19 -6.53
C ASP A 451 22.01 -14.45 -5.19
N THR A 452 21.81 -15.65 -4.65
CA THR A 452 22.33 -16.04 -3.33
C THR A 452 23.85 -16.06 -3.26
N HIS A 453 24.51 -16.28 -4.40
CA HIS A 453 25.97 -16.24 -4.50
C HIS A 453 26.50 -14.83 -4.24
N ALA A 454 26.03 -13.84 -5.00
CA ALA A 454 26.43 -12.44 -4.82
C ALA A 454 26.06 -11.90 -3.42
N MET A 455 24.91 -12.33 -2.88
CA MET A 455 24.53 -12.00 -1.51
C MET A 455 25.51 -12.57 -0.48
N MET A 456 25.94 -13.83 -0.63
CA MET A 456 26.91 -14.47 0.26
C MET A 456 28.29 -13.80 0.19
N GLU A 457 28.77 -13.48 -1.02
CA GLU A 457 30.02 -12.73 -1.20
C GLU A 457 30.00 -11.38 -0.46
N CYS A 458 28.85 -10.70 -0.47
CA CYS A 458 28.69 -9.46 0.28
C CYS A 458 28.76 -9.67 1.80
N LEU A 459 28.14 -10.73 2.31
CA LEU A 459 28.15 -11.06 3.75
C LEU A 459 29.55 -11.46 4.24
N LEU A 460 30.31 -12.20 3.44
CA LEU A 460 31.68 -12.63 3.77
C LEU A 460 32.66 -11.46 3.92
N LYS A 461 32.35 -10.28 3.36
CA LYS A 461 33.11 -9.04 3.61
C LYS A 461 32.98 -8.55 5.07
N LEU A 462 31.96 -8.99 5.81
CA LEU A 462 31.72 -8.60 7.19
C LEU A 462 32.33 -9.59 8.19
N THR A 463 32.19 -10.89 7.93
CA THR A 463 32.65 -11.96 8.83
C THR A 463 32.69 -13.32 8.13
N ASN A 464 33.49 -14.24 8.68
CA ASN A 464 33.44 -15.67 8.32
C ASN A 464 32.49 -16.48 9.22
N ASP A 465 31.99 -15.90 10.33
CA ASP A 465 31.01 -16.55 11.20
C ASP A 465 29.59 -16.36 10.65
N ILE A 466 29.31 -17.10 9.57
CA ILE A 466 28.01 -17.13 8.91
C ILE A 466 27.40 -18.51 9.10
N THR A 467 26.14 -18.54 9.52
CA THR A 467 25.31 -19.74 9.60
C THR A 467 24.18 -19.65 8.57
N VAL A 468 24.12 -20.60 7.64
CA VAL A 468 23.03 -20.70 6.67
C VAL A 468 21.94 -21.64 7.17
N CYS A 469 20.68 -21.24 6.99
CA CYS A 469 19.50 -21.96 7.48
C CYS A 469 18.45 -22.17 6.40
N GLU A 470 17.59 -23.17 6.62
CA GLU A 470 16.33 -23.35 5.89
C GLU A 470 15.18 -22.80 6.71
N PHE A 471 14.05 -22.49 6.06
CA PHE A 471 12.80 -22.10 6.72
C PHE A 471 11.61 -22.58 5.91
N ASP A 472 10.45 -22.69 6.56
CA ASP A 472 9.25 -23.24 5.91
C ASP A 472 8.63 -22.23 4.96
N PHE A 473 9.05 -22.29 3.70
CA PHE A 473 8.47 -21.52 2.62
C PHE A 473 8.77 -22.19 1.28
N TYR A 474 7.78 -22.33 0.39
CA TYR A 474 7.93 -23.08 -0.86
C TYR A 474 9.06 -22.57 -1.79
N ARG A 475 9.42 -21.28 -1.66
CA ARG A 475 10.51 -20.62 -2.38
C ARG A 475 11.82 -20.51 -1.60
N ALA A 476 11.91 -21.00 -0.37
CA ALA A 476 13.17 -20.96 0.40
C ALA A 476 14.25 -21.80 -0.28
N GLN A 477 15.47 -21.25 -0.38
CA GLN A 477 16.63 -21.97 -0.91
C GLN A 477 17.13 -23.02 0.10
N THR A 478 17.70 -24.12 -0.37
CA THR A 478 18.29 -25.14 0.53
C THR A 478 19.63 -24.67 1.09
N VAL A 479 20.00 -25.17 2.27
CA VAL A 479 21.29 -24.78 2.88
C VAL A 479 22.49 -25.17 2.02
N GLU A 480 22.43 -26.30 1.29
CA GLU A 480 23.53 -26.73 0.42
C GLU A 480 23.73 -25.75 -0.75
N LYS A 481 22.64 -25.17 -1.25
CA LYS A 481 22.69 -24.13 -2.29
C LYS A 481 23.04 -22.75 -1.75
N LEU A 482 22.74 -22.45 -0.49
CA LEU A 482 23.18 -21.21 0.16
C LEU A 482 24.67 -21.25 0.52
N ALA A 483 25.15 -22.42 0.97
CA ALA A 483 26.55 -22.61 1.34
C ALA A 483 27.46 -22.72 0.11
N GLU A 484 27.03 -23.41 -0.94
CA GLU A 484 27.88 -23.75 -2.10
C GLU A 484 29.26 -24.25 -1.64
N ASP A 485 30.34 -23.59 -2.07
CA ASP A 485 31.73 -23.86 -1.66
C ASP A 485 32.25 -22.81 -0.65
N PHE A 486 31.38 -21.95 -0.12
CA PHE A 486 31.76 -20.92 0.84
C PHE A 486 32.06 -21.51 2.23
N PRO A 487 32.98 -20.89 3.00
CA PRO A 487 33.39 -21.39 4.33
C PRO A 487 32.38 -21.01 5.42
N VAL A 488 31.14 -21.50 5.32
CA VAL A 488 30.02 -21.16 6.22
C VAL A 488 29.52 -22.38 7.01
N LYS A 489 28.93 -22.13 8.18
CA LYS A 489 28.27 -23.18 8.98
C LYS A 489 26.91 -23.52 8.36
N ILE A 490 26.64 -24.80 8.15
CA ILE A 490 25.32 -25.29 7.76
C ILE A 490 24.54 -25.68 9.03
N GLN A 491 23.37 -25.08 9.22
CA GLN A 491 22.44 -25.41 10.29
C GLN A 491 21.01 -25.33 9.76
N LYS A 492 20.43 -26.46 9.32
CA LYS A 492 19.11 -26.49 8.67
C LYS A 492 18.01 -25.90 9.54
N ASP A 493 17.99 -26.27 10.82
CA ASP A 493 17.01 -25.77 11.78
C ASP A 493 17.43 -24.38 12.29
N TRP A 494 16.75 -23.35 11.80
CA TRP A 494 17.01 -21.97 12.19
C TRP A 494 16.77 -21.70 13.67
N HIS A 495 15.92 -22.48 14.38
CA HIS A 495 15.71 -22.29 15.81
C HIS A 495 17.01 -22.50 16.58
N GLN A 496 17.75 -23.58 16.27
CA GLN A 496 19.05 -23.87 16.89
C GLN A 496 20.08 -22.79 16.58
N ALA A 497 20.11 -22.26 15.36
CA ALA A 497 21.02 -21.17 15.01
C ALA A 497 20.74 -19.90 15.85
N ILE A 498 19.46 -19.60 16.10
CA ILE A 498 19.05 -18.47 16.93
C ILE A 498 19.32 -18.72 18.42
N ASP A 499 19.05 -19.93 18.92
CA ASP A 499 19.35 -20.32 20.31
C ASP A 499 20.85 -20.20 20.62
N GLU A 500 21.71 -20.69 19.72
CA GLU A 500 23.16 -20.49 19.83
C GLU A 500 23.56 -19.01 19.78
N ALA A 501 22.84 -18.19 18.99
CA ALA A 501 23.15 -16.78 18.84
C ALA A 501 22.89 -15.96 20.11
N PHE A 502 22.04 -16.42 21.03
CA PHE A 502 21.87 -15.78 22.35
C PHE A 502 23.13 -15.85 23.23
N LEU A 503 24.05 -16.77 22.95
CA LEU A 503 25.32 -16.91 23.68
C LEU A 503 26.44 -16.02 23.12
N HIS A 504 26.20 -15.40 21.96
CA HIS A 504 27.18 -14.58 21.28
C HIS A 504 27.53 -13.32 22.09
N GLN A 505 28.78 -12.88 22.04
CA GLN A 505 29.26 -11.71 22.82
C GLN A 505 29.34 -10.42 22.00
N GLY A 506 29.13 -10.50 20.69
CA GLY A 506 29.14 -9.36 19.77
C GLY A 506 27.77 -9.11 19.15
N VAL A 507 27.76 -8.76 17.87
CA VAL A 507 26.53 -8.45 17.12
C VAL A 507 26.10 -9.64 16.29
N VAL A 508 24.80 -9.90 16.28
CA VAL A 508 24.18 -10.92 15.44
C VAL A 508 23.30 -10.23 14.41
N PHE A 509 23.56 -10.47 13.14
CA PHE A 509 22.65 -10.08 12.06
C PHE A 509 21.83 -11.28 11.60
N ILE A 510 20.53 -11.06 11.38
CA ILE A 510 19.66 -12.03 10.71
C ILE A 510 19.11 -11.37 9.43
N THR A 511 19.40 -11.97 8.26
CA THR A 511 19.07 -11.34 6.98
C THR A 511 18.83 -12.33 5.84
N GLY A 512 18.53 -11.81 4.64
CA GLY A 512 18.41 -12.55 3.38
C GLY A 512 16.99 -12.67 2.82
N SER A 513 15.96 -12.55 3.66
CA SER A 513 14.56 -12.59 3.22
C SER A 513 13.60 -12.07 4.29
N LEU A 514 12.64 -11.22 3.90
CA LEU A 514 11.54 -10.85 4.79
C LEU A 514 10.67 -12.05 5.22
N TYR A 515 10.54 -13.07 4.36
CA TYR A 515 9.81 -14.30 4.70
C TYR A 515 10.55 -15.16 5.73
N PHE A 516 11.88 -15.06 5.79
CA PHE A 516 12.65 -15.69 6.84
C PHE A 516 12.47 -14.92 8.16
N LEU A 517 12.56 -13.59 8.11
CA LEU A 517 12.35 -12.73 9.27
C LEU A 517 10.93 -12.83 9.85
N ALA A 518 9.93 -13.12 9.01
CA ALA A 518 8.56 -13.43 9.42
C ALA A 518 8.48 -14.49 10.52
N GLN A 519 9.32 -15.53 10.42
CA GLN A 519 9.35 -16.66 11.35
C GLN A 519 10.31 -16.41 12.51
N VAL A 520 11.49 -15.84 12.23
CA VAL A 520 12.53 -15.62 13.24
C VAL A 520 12.17 -14.50 14.22
N ARG A 521 11.59 -13.40 13.75
CA ARG A 521 11.31 -12.22 14.59
C ARG A 521 10.37 -12.54 15.76
N PRO A 522 9.21 -13.20 15.58
CA PRO A 522 8.34 -13.58 16.70
C PRO A 522 9.05 -14.48 17.72
N TYR A 523 9.90 -15.41 17.27
CA TYR A 523 10.65 -16.32 18.14
C TYR A 523 11.60 -15.57 19.07
N ILE A 524 12.41 -14.66 18.54
CA ILE A 524 13.33 -13.82 19.34
C ILE A 524 12.56 -12.97 20.35
N LEU A 525 11.48 -12.31 19.92
CA LEU A 525 10.66 -11.46 20.79
C LEU A 525 9.98 -12.26 21.92
N GLN A 526 9.59 -13.50 21.65
CA GLN A 526 9.03 -14.39 22.68
C GLN A 526 10.09 -14.82 23.69
N HIS A 527 11.29 -15.18 23.24
CA HIS A 527 12.41 -15.55 24.10
C HIS A 527 12.74 -14.44 25.12
N GLN A 528 12.74 -13.18 24.67
CA GLN A 528 12.94 -12.01 25.55
C GLN A 528 11.84 -11.81 26.59
N LYS A 529 10.58 -12.07 26.22
CA LYS A 529 9.46 -11.97 27.17
C LYS A 529 9.56 -13.02 28.28
N ASN A 530 10.05 -14.22 27.94
CA ASN A 530 10.22 -15.29 28.91
C ASN A 530 11.39 -15.02 29.87
N THR A 531 12.52 -14.53 29.36
CA THR A 531 13.70 -14.17 30.16
C THR A 531 13.50 -12.95 31.06
N ARG A 532 12.59 -12.02 30.72
CA ARG A 532 12.21 -10.91 31.62
C ARG A 532 11.26 -11.30 32.75
N LYS A 533 10.62 -12.48 32.67
CA LYS A 533 9.67 -12.99 33.68
C LYS A 533 10.29 -13.98 34.66
N SER A 534 11.40 -14.61 34.28
CA SER A 534 12.29 -15.39 35.14
C SER A 534 13.25 -14.46 35.89
#